data_AF-A0A970K2J3-F1
#
_entry.id   AF-A0A970K2J3-F1
#
_cell.length_a   1.000
_cell.length_b   1.000
_cell.length_c   1.000
_cell.angle_alpha   90.00
_cell.angle_beta   90.00
_cell.angle_gamma   90.00
#
_symmetry.space_group_name_H-M   'P 1'
#
loop_
_entity.id
_entity.type
_entity.pdbx_description
1 polymer ?
#
loop_
_entity_poly.entity_id
_entity_poly.type
_entity_poly.pdbx_seq_one_letter_code
_entity_poly.pdbx_strand_id
1 'polypeptide(L)' 'MHNRKYKNLDDLLGSNHRAGAFFESLPSYVQEMIKQRSGNIQTEHELRMYAENIVQGDK' A
#
# COMPACT_ATOMS: atom_id res chain seq x y z
N MET A 1 0.06 -19.47 7.27
CA MET A 1 0.79 -18.23 6.93
C MET A 1 0.27 -17.13 7.85
N HIS A 2 1.12 -16.53 8.69
CA HIS A 2 0.67 -15.49 9.63
C HIS A 2 0.34 -14.23 8.84
N ASN A 3 -0.96 -13.90 8.77
CA ASN A 3 -1.44 -12.67 8.16
C ASN A 3 -1.09 -11.51 9.10
N ARG A 4 0.17 -11.05 9.05
CA ARG A 4 0.65 -9.94 9.89
C ARG A 4 -0.06 -8.68 9.44
N LYS A 5 -0.96 -8.20 10.30
CA LYS A 5 -1.56 -6.88 10.20
C LYS A 5 -0.66 -5.89 10.92
N TYR A 6 -0.32 -4.82 10.22
CA TYR A 6 0.40 -3.68 10.74
C TYR A 6 -0.59 -2.62 11.21
N LYS A 7 -0.14 -1.66 12.02
CA LYS A 7 -1.03 -0.63 12.56
C LYS A 7 -1.55 0.31 11.47
N ASN A 8 -0.71 0.61 10.49
CA ASN A 8 -0.98 1.52 9.38
C ASN A 8 0.01 1.23 8.23
N LEU A 9 -0.14 2.01 7.15
CA LEU A 9 0.77 1.94 6.01
C LEU A 9 2.23 2.16 6.41
N ASP A 10 2.54 3.17 7.23
CA ASP A 10 3.94 3.47 7.58
C ASP A 10 4.62 2.31 8.32
N ASP A 11 3.91 1.66 9.24
CA ASP A 11 4.35 0.47 9.97
C ASP A 11 4.53 -0.73 9.02
N LEU A 12 3.63 -0.88 8.04
CA LEU A 12 3.75 -1.88 6.97
C LEU A 12 4.99 -1.61 6.10
N LEU A 13 5.22 -0.37 5.64
CA LEU A 13 6.33 -0.02 4.77
C LEU A 13 7.68 -0.15 5.49
N GLY A 14 7.74 0.23 6.77
CA GLY A 14 8.93 0.11 7.60
C GLY A 14 9.27 -1.34 7.99
N SER A 15 8.25 -2.19 8.19
CA SER A 15 8.43 -3.58 8.61
C SER A 15 8.50 -4.59 7.46
N ASN A 16 7.88 -4.28 6.31
CA ASN A 16 7.84 -5.15 5.14
C ASN A 16 8.54 -4.47 3.95
N HIS A 17 9.80 -4.84 3.74
CA HIS A 17 10.61 -4.32 2.64
C HIS A 17 9.98 -4.55 1.25
N ARG A 18 9.23 -5.65 1.06
CA ARG A 18 8.53 -5.91 -0.21
C ARG A 18 7.38 -4.93 -0.44
N ALA A 19 6.64 -4.58 0.61
CA ALA A 19 5.59 -3.59 0.54
C ALA A 19 6.16 -2.19 0.29
N GLY A 20 7.28 -1.86 0.96
CA GLY A 20 8.06 -0.64 0.73
C GLY A 20 8.48 -0.47 -0.73
N ALA A 21 9.20 -1.46 -1.27
CA ALA A 21 9.66 -1.43 -2.65
C ALA A 21 8.50 -1.37 -3.67
N PHE A 22 7.39 -2.07 -3.40
CA PHE A 22 6.20 -1.98 -4.24
C PHE A 22 5.62 -0.57 -4.21
N PHE A 23 5.42 0.02 -3.03
CA PHE A 23 4.89 1.37 -2.88
C PHE A 23 5.74 2.41 -3.60
N GLU A 24 7.07 2.34 -3.46
CA GLU A 24 8.02 3.24 -4.13
C GLU A 24 8.01 3.09 -5.65
N SER A 25 7.69 1.90 -6.17
CA SER A 25 7.58 1.65 -7.61
C SER A 25 6.31 2.23 -8.25
N LEU A 26 5.31 2.61 -7.45
CA LEU A 26 4.04 3.17 -7.95
C LEU A 26 4.22 4.61 -8.43
N PRO A 27 3.41 5.09 -9.38
CA PRO A 27 3.39 6.50 -9.76
C PRO A 27 3.09 7.40 -8.56
N SER A 28 3.64 8.62 -8.56
CA SER A 28 3.49 9.58 -7.47
C SER A 28 2.03 9.88 -7.12
N TYR A 29 1.14 10.00 -8.12
CA TYR A 29 -0.30 10.19 -7.87
C TYR A 29 -0.93 9.00 -7.13
N VAL A 30 -0.53 7.77 -7.45
CA VAL A 30 -1.01 6.56 -6.77
C VAL A 30 -0.49 6.51 -5.33
N GLN A 31 0.79 6.87 -5.13
CA GLN A 31 1.38 6.96 -3.79
C GLN A 31 0.63 7.99 -2.91
N GLU A 32 0.28 9.16 -3.46
CA GLU A 32 -0.49 10.18 -2.74
C GLU A 32 -1.88 9.68 -2.36
N MET A 33 -2.59 9.04 -3.30
CA MET A 33 -3.91 8.44 -3.04
C MET A 33 -3.87 7.35 -1.98
N ILE A 34 -2.83 6.50 -2.01
CA ILE A 34 -2.57 5.49 -0.97
C ILE A 34 -2.31 6.16 0.38
N LYS A 35 -1.49 7.22 0.43
CA LYS A 35 -1.20 7.96 1.67
C LYS A 35 -2.46 8.57 2.29
N GLN A 36 -3.42 9.05 1.48
CA GLN A 36 -4.71 9.54 1.98
C GLN A 36 -5.53 8.46 2.69
N ARG A 37 -5.33 7.17 2.35
CA ARG A 37 -5.98 6.02 3.00
C ARG A 37 -5.04 5.17 3.85
N SER A 38 -3.88 5.72 4.23
CA SER A 38 -2.82 5.03 5.00
C SER A 38 -3.32 4.36 6.29
N GLY A 39 -4.34 4.93 6.94
CA GLY A 39 -4.92 4.38 8.17
C GLY A 39 -5.70 3.07 7.99
N ASN A 40 -6.14 2.76 6.77
CA ASN A 40 -6.93 1.55 6.46
C ASN A 40 -6.10 0.45 5.78
N ILE A 41 -4.81 0.69 5.52
CA ILE A 41 -3.92 -0.26 4.86
C ILE A 41 -3.03 -0.87 5.93
N GLN A 42 -3.29 -2.14 6.25
CA GLN A 42 -2.60 -2.87 7.31
C GLN A 42 -1.82 -4.07 6.77
N THR A 43 -2.00 -4.41 5.50
CA THR A 43 -1.35 -5.56 4.87
C THR A 43 -0.84 -5.24 3.48
N GLU A 44 0.15 -6.01 3.03
CA GLU A 44 0.66 -5.92 1.66
C GLU A 44 -0.42 -6.21 0.62
N HIS A 45 -1.35 -7.11 0.93
CA HIS A 45 -2.47 -7.45 0.05
C HIS A 45 -3.41 -6.27 -0.14
N GLU A 46 -3.81 -5.59 0.94
CA GLU A 46 -4.65 -4.38 0.88
C GLU A 46 -3.95 -3.25 0.09
N LEU A 47 -2.64 -3.08 0.30
CA LEU A 47 -1.84 -2.12 -0.46
C LEU A 47 -1.89 -2.40 -1.97
N ARG A 48 -1.65 -3.65 -2.39
CA ARG A 48 -1.69 -4.05 -3.80
C ARG A 48 -3.08 -3.88 -4.40
N MET A 49 -4.11 -4.39 -3.73
CA MET A 49 -5.50 -4.28 -4.17
C MET A 49 -5.91 -2.81 -4.35
N TYR A 50 -5.52 -1.93 -3.42
CA TYR A 50 -5.85 -0.51 -3.51
C TYR A 50 -5.10 0.18 -4.64
N ALA A 51 -3.80 -0.11 -4.80
CA ALA A 51 -2.99 0.40 -5.91
C ALA A 51 -3.57 -0.03 -7.27
N GLU A 52 -3.94 -1.31 -7.42
CA GLU A 52 -4.55 -1.85 -8.64
C GLU A 52 -5.87 -1.16 -8.97
N ASN A 53 -6.74 -0.94 -7.97
CA ASN A 53 -8.01 -0.22 -8.17
C ASN A 53 -7.79 1.23 -8.64
N ILE A 54 -6.78 1.94 -8.13
CA ILE A 54 -6.47 3.31 -8.58
C ILE A 54 -5.96 3.28 -10.02
N VAL A 55 -5.02 2.40 -10.34
CA VAL A 55 -4.43 2.29 -11.69
C VAL A 55 -5.46 1.85 -12.73
N GLN A 56 -6.40 0.97 -12.36
CA GLN A 56 -7.49 0.55 -13.25
C GLN A 56 -8.57 1.63 -13.40
N GLY A 57 -8.89 2.36 -12.34
CA GLY A 57 -9.91 3.42 -12.36
C GLY A 57 -9.46 4.71 -13.06
N ASP A 58 -8.15 4.90 -13.22
CA ASP A 58 -7.53 6.02 -13.96
C ASP A 58 -7.50 5.78 -15.49
N LYS A 59 -7.96 4.62 -15.96
CA LYS A 59 -7.86 4.17 -17.36
C LYS A 59 -9.14 4.38 -18.18
#